data_AF-A0A162Q4I9-F1
#
_entry.id   AF-A0A162Q4I9-F1
#
_cell.length_a   1.000
_cell.length_b   1.000
_cell.length_c   1.000
_cell.angle_alpha   90.00
_cell.angle_beta   90.00
_cell.angle_gamma   90.00
#
_symmetry.space_group_name_H-M   'P 1'
#
loop_
_entity.id
_entity.type
_entity.pdbx_description
1 polymer ?
#
loop_
_entity_poly.entity_id
_entity_poly.type
_entity_poly.pdbx_seq_one_letter_code
_entity_poly.pdbx_strand_id
1 'polypeptide(L)'
;MKRLIYLFYYLKTTDFQKLKKFNQFAVGVSGKSSLNLHLDSIISVFKFNTALLDYYHFRFFEQTDTDRMKWAGTGFMYEYQLRANPKSSRNLLEDKILFLKHFSRLNARRFYTLNEVLDGGADLQFFFTHGSGKAVLKGSRGQVGAEVNVIDTDQFDPLTLPSFMKQNGYDLLEEYVIQHPDLMNLSPSGLNTIRVFTELKEGQVIFLGARLRITINSPVDNMAAGNPAAPVDIKSGKVIGPAVFSDISKQDISVHPVTKISIVGFQVPFWERVIEMVTDATLDAGGNKSIGWDVAVSAAGPELIEGNHNWCKLLWQLPVKSGLKSILTQ
;
A
#
# COMPACT_ATOMS: atom_id res chain seq x y z
N MET A 1 13.33 3.21 -28.12
CA MET A 1 14.32 3.78 -27.17
C MET A 1 13.91 3.65 -25.70
N LYS A 2 12.74 4.16 -25.25
CA LYS A 2 12.33 4.11 -23.83
C LYS A 2 12.33 2.71 -23.20
N ARG A 3 11.77 1.70 -23.88
CA ARG A 3 11.71 0.32 -23.37
C ARG A 3 13.09 -0.32 -23.14
N LEU A 4 14.09 0.05 -23.94
CA LEU A 4 15.46 -0.42 -23.76
C LEU A 4 16.08 0.17 -22.48
N ILE A 5 15.86 1.46 -22.22
CA ILE A 5 16.27 2.11 -20.97
C ILE A 5 15.59 1.43 -19.76
N TYR A 6 14.29 1.11 -19.89
CA TYR A 6 13.56 0.40 -18.83
C TYR A 6 14.15 -0.98 -18.58
N LEU A 7 14.49 -1.74 -19.62
CA LEU A 7 15.14 -3.03 -19.46
C LEU A 7 16.46 -2.92 -18.67
N PHE A 8 17.34 -1.97 -19.02
CA PHE A 8 18.59 -1.76 -18.27
C PHE A 8 18.33 -1.38 -16.81
N TYR A 9 17.34 -0.52 -16.56
CA TYR A 9 16.92 -0.20 -15.20
C TYR A 9 16.40 -1.42 -14.44
N TYR A 10 15.59 -2.27 -15.07
CA TYR A 10 15.07 -3.49 -14.46
C TYR A 10 16.17 -4.52 -14.21
N LEU A 11 17.14 -4.68 -15.13
CA LEU A 11 18.31 -5.52 -14.90
C LEU A 11 19.15 -5.04 -13.71
N LYS A 12 19.18 -3.74 -13.42
CA LYS A 12 19.87 -3.19 -12.26
C LYS A 12 19.10 -3.35 -10.94
N THR A 13 17.77 -3.25 -10.98
CA THR A 13 16.92 -3.12 -9.77
C THR A 13 16.15 -4.39 -9.40
N THR A 14 16.11 -5.39 -10.28
CA THR A 14 15.39 -6.64 -10.01
C THR A 14 16.04 -7.43 -8.89
N ASP A 15 15.20 -7.93 -7.98
CA ASP A 15 15.58 -8.98 -7.03
C ASP A 15 15.72 -10.31 -7.79
N PHE A 16 16.97 -10.65 -8.15
CA PHE A 16 17.28 -11.85 -8.92
C PHE A 16 17.07 -13.15 -8.13
N GLN A 17 17.12 -13.11 -6.80
CA GLN A 17 16.81 -14.29 -5.98
C GLN A 17 15.33 -14.62 -6.09
N LYS A 18 14.47 -13.60 -5.97
CA LYS A 18 13.03 -13.73 -6.18
C LYS A 18 12.69 -14.12 -7.62
N LEU A 19 13.36 -13.52 -8.61
CA LEU A 19 13.19 -13.88 -10.02
C LEU A 19 13.49 -15.37 -10.27
N LYS A 20 14.61 -15.87 -9.70
CA LYS A 20 14.99 -17.28 -9.80
C LYS A 20 13.94 -18.19 -9.14
N LYS A 21 13.49 -17.84 -7.93
CA LYS A 21 12.42 -18.58 -7.22
C LYS A 21 11.15 -18.68 -8.07
N PHE A 22 10.69 -17.56 -8.62
CA PHE A 22 9.46 -17.52 -9.43
C PHE A 22 9.61 -18.23 -10.76
N ASN A 23 10.79 -18.17 -11.38
CA ASN A 23 11.08 -18.94 -12.59
C ASN A 23 11.00 -20.44 -12.31
N GLN A 24 11.62 -20.94 -11.24
CA GLN A 24 11.55 -22.36 -10.86
C GLN A 24 10.10 -22.82 -10.61
N PHE A 25 9.31 -22.01 -9.91
CA PHE A 25 7.88 -22.29 -9.73
C PHE A 25 7.13 -22.33 -11.07
N ALA A 26 7.36 -21.36 -11.95
CA ALA A 26 6.72 -21.31 -13.27
C ALA A 26 7.13 -22.48 -14.19
N VAL A 27 8.38 -22.96 -14.11
CA VAL A 27 8.82 -24.19 -14.81
C VAL A 27 7.98 -25.37 -14.33
N GLY A 28 7.84 -25.54 -13.02
CA GLY A 28 7.07 -26.65 -12.44
C GLY A 28 5.59 -26.65 -12.82
N VAL A 29 4.97 -25.47 -12.92
CA VAL A 29 3.53 -25.36 -13.24
C VAL A 29 3.25 -25.39 -14.74
N SER A 30 4.08 -24.76 -15.57
CA SER A 30 3.82 -24.60 -17.00
C SER A 30 4.47 -25.65 -17.91
N GLY A 31 5.45 -26.39 -17.40
CA GLY A 31 6.27 -27.31 -18.19
C GLY A 31 7.24 -26.63 -19.18
N LYS A 32 7.28 -25.29 -19.22
CA LYS A 32 8.18 -24.53 -20.08
C LYS A 32 9.61 -24.54 -19.51
N SER A 33 10.61 -24.50 -20.39
CA SER A 33 12.00 -24.40 -19.96
C SER A 33 12.31 -23.05 -19.30
N SER A 34 13.25 -23.06 -18.34
CA SER A 34 13.69 -21.85 -17.65
C SER A 34 14.15 -20.75 -18.61
N LEU A 35 14.92 -21.12 -19.64
CA LEU A 35 15.41 -20.20 -20.68
C LEU A 35 14.25 -19.55 -21.44
N ASN A 36 13.24 -20.32 -21.86
CA ASN A 36 12.09 -19.79 -22.59
C ASN A 36 11.30 -18.79 -21.75
N LEU A 37 11.11 -19.06 -20.45
CA LEU A 37 10.43 -18.15 -19.53
C LEU A 37 11.20 -16.84 -19.31
N HIS A 38 12.54 -16.90 -19.19
CA HIS A 38 13.37 -15.69 -19.09
C HIS A 38 13.34 -14.85 -20.37
N LEU A 39 13.43 -15.49 -21.54
CA LEU A 39 13.33 -14.79 -22.82
C LEU A 39 11.95 -14.16 -23.00
N ASP A 40 10.87 -14.89 -22.69
CA ASP A 40 9.50 -14.37 -22.77
C ASP A 40 9.26 -13.21 -21.78
N SER A 41 9.85 -13.27 -20.58
CA SER A 41 9.86 -12.17 -19.61
C SER A 41 10.57 -10.92 -20.16
N ILE A 42 11.72 -11.07 -20.84
CA ILE A 42 12.43 -9.96 -21.49
C ILE A 42 11.62 -9.40 -22.67
N ILE A 43 11.08 -10.27 -23.54
CA ILE A 43 10.21 -9.87 -24.66
C ILE A 43 8.99 -9.09 -24.15
N SER A 44 8.43 -9.51 -23.01
CA SER A 44 7.28 -8.86 -22.36
C SER A 44 7.57 -7.44 -21.89
N VAL A 45 8.83 -7.09 -21.59
CA VAL A 45 9.23 -5.70 -21.31
C VAL A 45 8.93 -4.81 -22.52
N PHE A 46 9.27 -5.27 -23.72
CA PHE A 46 9.08 -4.51 -24.95
C PHE A 46 7.62 -4.52 -25.41
N LYS A 47 6.97 -5.69 -25.36
CA LYS A 47 5.61 -5.88 -25.91
C LYS A 47 4.52 -5.35 -24.99
N PHE A 48 4.66 -5.53 -23.68
CA PHE A 48 3.60 -5.23 -22.70
C PHE A 48 3.96 -4.13 -21.70
N ASN A 49 5.17 -3.55 -21.80
CA ASN A 49 5.64 -2.49 -20.90
C ASN A 49 5.67 -2.92 -19.42
N THR A 50 6.19 -4.13 -19.21
CA THR A 50 6.30 -4.79 -17.90
C THR A 50 7.74 -4.77 -17.40
N ALA A 51 7.95 -4.93 -16.09
CA ALA A 51 9.24 -5.31 -15.53
C ALA A 51 9.42 -6.85 -15.55
N LEU A 52 10.64 -7.33 -15.35
CA LEU A 52 10.95 -8.77 -15.42
C LEU A 52 10.09 -9.61 -14.46
N LEU A 53 9.93 -9.16 -13.21
CA LEU A 53 9.10 -9.84 -12.20
C LEU A 53 7.60 -9.75 -12.48
N ASP A 54 7.12 -8.73 -13.20
CA ASP A 54 5.70 -8.58 -13.51
C ASP A 54 5.19 -9.75 -14.36
N TYR A 55 6.03 -10.26 -15.27
CA TYR A 55 5.74 -11.46 -16.06
C TYR A 55 5.30 -12.63 -15.17
N TYR A 56 6.02 -12.82 -14.06
CA TYR A 56 5.75 -13.91 -13.13
C TYR A 56 4.57 -13.59 -12.21
N HIS A 57 4.53 -12.38 -11.64
CA HIS A 57 3.43 -11.94 -10.78
C HIS A 57 2.07 -12.05 -11.47
N PHE A 58 1.99 -11.64 -12.74
CA PHE A 58 0.77 -11.72 -13.53
C PHE A 58 0.59 -13.07 -14.22
N ARG A 59 1.45 -14.05 -13.96
CA ARG A 59 1.38 -15.40 -14.55
C ARG A 59 1.28 -15.38 -16.07
N PHE A 60 2.03 -14.51 -16.74
CA PHE A 60 2.01 -14.38 -18.20
C PHE A 60 2.36 -15.69 -18.89
N PHE A 61 3.16 -16.56 -18.25
CA PHE A 61 3.47 -17.90 -18.75
C PHE A 61 2.24 -18.79 -18.99
N GLU A 62 1.06 -18.44 -18.49
CA GLU A 62 -0.22 -19.15 -18.70
C GLU A 62 -1.20 -18.38 -19.61
N GLN A 63 -0.85 -17.17 -20.03
CA GLN A 63 -1.77 -16.26 -20.71
C GLN A 63 -1.42 -16.05 -22.19
N THR A 64 -2.45 -15.77 -22.98
CA THR A 64 -2.33 -15.32 -24.37
C THR A 64 -1.82 -13.88 -24.42
N ASP A 65 -1.26 -13.45 -25.55
CA ASP A 65 -0.86 -12.06 -25.75
C ASP A 65 -2.02 -11.08 -25.57
N THR A 66 -3.23 -11.45 -26.00
CA THR A 66 -4.45 -10.67 -25.85
C THR A 66 -4.78 -10.42 -24.39
N ASP A 67 -4.62 -11.42 -23.52
CA ASP A 67 -4.84 -11.28 -22.09
C ASP A 67 -3.71 -10.51 -21.41
N ARG A 68 -2.46 -10.78 -21.78
CA ARG A 68 -1.28 -10.05 -21.28
C ARG A 68 -1.39 -8.54 -21.51
N MET A 69 -1.95 -8.10 -22.64
CA MET A 69 -2.15 -6.68 -22.95
C MET A 69 -3.08 -5.94 -21.97
N LYS A 70 -3.98 -6.67 -21.29
CA LYS A 70 -4.94 -6.11 -20.32
C LYS A 70 -4.27 -5.70 -19.00
N TRP A 71 -3.05 -6.18 -18.72
CA TRP A 71 -2.36 -5.91 -17.47
C TRP A 71 -1.54 -4.63 -17.50
N ALA A 72 -1.63 -3.84 -16.43
CA ALA A 72 -0.82 -2.66 -16.23
C ALA A 72 0.52 -3.06 -15.59
N GLY A 73 1.57 -3.11 -16.41
CA GLY A 73 2.95 -3.38 -15.99
C GLY A 73 3.66 -2.19 -15.33
N THR A 74 4.85 -2.42 -14.79
CA THR A 74 5.65 -1.41 -14.08
C THR A 74 5.93 -0.19 -14.94
N GLY A 75 6.37 -0.40 -16.19
CA GLY A 75 6.67 0.71 -17.08
C GLY A 75 5.41 1.47 -17.49
N PHE A 76 4.28 0.79 -17.65
CA PHE A 76 3.01 1.46 -17.97
C PHE A 76 2.54 2.33 -16.80
N MET A 77 2.56 1.78 -15.59
CA MET A 77 2.15 2.49 -14.39
C MET A 77 3.03 3.68 -14.08
N TYR A 78 4.36 3.56 -14.29
CA TYR A 78 5.27 4.68 -14.18
C TYR A 78 4.91 5.83 -15.13
N GLU A 79 4.65 5.52 -16.42
CA GLU A 79 4.27 6.52 -17.42
C GLU A 79 2.89 7.15 -17.14
N TYR A 80 1.93 6.37 -16.64
CA TYR A 80 0.63 6.86 -16.23
C TYR A 80 0.73 7.77 -15.00
N GLN A 81 1.35 7.31 -13.92
CA GLN A 81 1.48 8.06 -12.66
C GLN A 81 2.34 9.32 -12.81
N LEU A 82 3.33 9.33 -13.72
CA LEU A 82 4.09 10.55 -14.02
C LEU A 82 3.23 11.65 -14.64
N ARG A 83 2.22 11.28 -15.44
CA ARG A 83 1.27 12.21 -16.04
C ARG A 83 0.18 12.62 -15.07
N ALA A 84 -0.38 11.66 -14.33
CA ALA A 84 -1.44 11.92 -13.36
C ALA A 84 -0.95 12.70 -12.14
N ASN A 85 0.30 12.47 -11.72
CA ASN A 85 0.91 13.10 -10.55
C ASN A 85 2.26 13.72 -10.94
N PRO A 86 2.29 14.94 -11.48
CA PRO A 86 3.53 15.64 -11.82
C PRO A 86 4.48 15.71 -10.63
N LYS A 87 5.80 15.65 -10.87
CA LYS A 87 6.79 15.67 -9.76
C LYS A 87 6.67 16.92 -8.87
N SER A 88 6.28 18.05 -9.45
CA SER A 88 6.08 19.31 -8.73
C SER A 88 4.91 19.29 -7.73
N SER A 89 3.93 18.41 -7.88
CA SER A 89 2.76 18.32 -6.97
C SER A 89 2.92 17.27 -5.86
N ARG A 90 3.94 16.40 -5.93
CA ARG A 90 4.03 15.22 -5.04
C ARG A 90 4.43 15.54 -3.61
N ASN A 91 5.00 16.72 -3.34
CA ASN A 91 5.51 17.06 -2.02
C ASN A 91 4.43 16.92 -0.93
N LEU A 92 3.17 17.25 -1.25
CA LEU A 92 2.03 17.05 -0.34
C LEU A 92 1.86 15.58 0.09
N LEU A 93 2.14 14.63 -0.81
CA LEU A 93 1.97 13.19 -0.58
C LEU A 93 3.25 12.50 -0.10
N GLU A 94 4.43 13.06 -0.40
CA GLU A 94 5.74 12.50 -0.02
C GLU A 94 6.20 12.95 1.38
N ASP A 95 5.76 14.11 1.84
CA ASP A 95 6.10 14.67 3.15
C ASP A 95 4.97 14.40 4.15
N LYS A 96 5.16 13.43 5.05
CA LYS A 96 4.12 13.01 6.00
C LYS A 96 3.67 14.13 6.94
N ILE A 97 4.56 15.06 7.32
CA ILE A 97 4.20 16.17 8.20
C ILE A 97 3.29 17.13 7.44
N LEU A 98 3.65 17.49 6.21
CA LEU A 98 2.81 18.32 5.36
C LEU A 98 1.46 17.66 5.08
N PHE A 99 1.46 16.35 4.77
CA PHE A 99 0.27 15.55 4.56
C PHE A 99 -0.69 15.62 5.76
N LEU A 100 -0.19 15.35 6.97
CA LEU A 100 -1.01 15.34 8.18
C LEU A 100 -1.58 16.70 8.51
N LYS A 101 -0.79 17.78 8.34
CA LYS A 101 -1.24 19.16 8.54
C LYS A 101 -2.33 19.53 7.53
N HIS A 102 -2.12 19.21 6.26
CA HIS A 102 -3.06 19.50 5.17
C HIS A 102 -4.38 18.76 5.35
N PHE A 103 -4.33 17.45 5.60
CA PHE A 103 -5.51 16.60 5.79
C PHE A 103 -5.93 16.47 7.27
N SER A 104 -5.63 17.45 8.12
CA SER A 104 -5.88 17.41 9.58
C SER A 104 -7.34 17.17 9.98
N ARG A 105 -8.29 17.43 9.08
CA ARG A 105 -9.72 17.11 9.30
C ARG A 105 -10.07 15.65 9.01
N LEU A 106 -9.20 14.93 8.30
CA LEU A 106 -9.39 13.54 7.85
C LEU A 106 -8.47 12.56 8.58
N ASN A 107 -7.62 13.04 9.49
CA ASN A 107 -6.87 12.22 10.42
C ASN A 107 -7.23 12.63 11.86
N ALA A 108 -7.60 11.67 12.70
CA ALA A 108 -8.01 11.95 14.07
C ALA A 108 -6.84 11.87 15.07
N ARG A 109 -5.79 11.13 14.71
CA ARG A 109 -4.62 10.89 15.54
C ARG A 109 -3.82 12.16 15.83
N ARG A 110 -3.34 12.28 17.08
CA ARG A 110 -2.39 13.33 17.45
C ARG A 110 -1.04 13.07 16.83
N PHE A 111 -0.36 14.15 16.47
CA PHE A 111 1.02 14.10 16.00
C PHE A 111 1.79 15.35 16.38
N TYR A 112 3.09 15.20 16.55
CA TYR A 112 4.03 16.30 16.79
C TYR A 112 5.30 16.08 15.98
N THR A 113 5.85 17.16 15.47
CA THR A 113 7.18 17.17 14.86
C THR A 113 8.26 17.13 15.94
N LEU A 114 9.47 16.68 15.59
CA LEU A 114 10.61 16.70 16.51
C LEU A 114 10.87 18.10 17.09
N ASN A 115 10.69 19.17 16.31
CA ASN A 115 10.89 20.54 16.81
C ASN A 115 9.84 20.90 17.86
N GLU A 116 8.56 20.61 17.62
CA GLU A 116 7.49 20.84 18.61
C GLU A 116 7.74 20.04 19.90
N VAL A 117 8.29 18.85 19.79
CA VAL A 117 8.70 18.02 20.94
C VAL A 117 9.88 18.67 21.69
N LEU A 118 10.92 19.12 20.99
CA LEU A 118 12.10 19.75 21.59
C LEU A 118 11.80 21.10 22.25
N ASP A 119 10.89 21.88 21.67
CA ASP A 119 10.50 23.20 22.16
C ASP A 119 9.49 23.13 23.32
N GLY A 120 9.09 21.92 23.75
CA GLY A 120 8.11 21.71 24.81
C GLY A 120 6.66 22.00 24.41
N GLY A 121 6.38 22.12 23.12
CA GLY A 121 5.04 22.34 22.57
C GLY A 121 4.21 21.06 22.42
N ALA A 122 4.82 19.89 22.60
CA ALA A 122 4.15 18.59 22.53
C ALA A 122 3.56 18.18 23.88
N ASP A 123 2.29 17.75 23.88
CA ASP A 123 1.69 17.03 25.01
C ASP A 123 2.20 15.59 25.02
N LEU A 124 3.43 15.39 25.51
CA LEU A 124 4.01 14.05 25.61
C LEU A 124 3.21 13.17 26.58
N GLN A 125 2.65 13.73 27.64
CA GLN A 125 1.89 12.97 28.63
C GLN A 125 0.70 12.22 28.00
N PHE A 126 0.05 12.82 26.99
CA PHE A 126 -0.98 12.14 26.21
C PHE A 126 -0.50 10.80 25.65
N PHE A 127 0.70 10.73 25.04
CA PHE A 127 1.21 9.50 24.42
C PHE A 127 1.51 8.42 25.46
N PHE A 128 2.09 8.80 26.60
CA PHE A 128 2.49 7.86 27.66
C PHE A 128 1.32 7.37 28.52
N THR A 129 0.18 8.06 28.46
CA THR A 129 -1.08 7.66 29.12
C THR A 129 -2.10 7.08 28.14
N HIS A 130 -1.75 7.00 26.86
CA HIS A 130 -2.64 6.51 25.82
C HIS A 130 -3.00 5.04 26.03
N GLY A 131 -4.26 4.67 25.78
CA GLY A 131 -4.78 3.33 26.06
C GLY A 131 -4.13 2.20 25.26
N SER A 132 -3.38 2.51 24.20
CA SER A 132 -2.59 1.51 23.44
C SER A 132 -1.30 1.10 24.15
N GLY A 133 -0.78 1.91 25.08
CA GLY A 133 0.58 1.79 25.61
C GLY A 133 1.68 1.94 24.55
N LYS A 134 1.36 2.55 23.39
CA LYS A 134 2.24 2.62 22.23
C LYS A 134 2.24 4.00 21.57
N ALA A 135 3.38 4.37 21.01
CA ALA A 135 3.54 5.54 20.15
C ALA A 135 4.29 5.16 18.87
N VAL A 136 4.15 5.98 17.82
CA VAL A 136 4.76 5.71 16.52
C VAL A 136 5.75 6.81 16.16
N LEU A 137 6.99 6.44 15.89
CA LEU A 137 8.05 7.33 15.44
C LEU A 137 8.33 7.11 13.96
N LYS A 138 8.42 8.19 13.19
CA LYS A 138 8.61 8.14 11.74
C LYS A 138 9.60 9.18 11.23
N GLY A 139 10.22 8.86 10.10
CA GLY A 139 10.79 9.85 9.18
C GLY A 139 9.73 10.37 8.21
N SER A 140 9.67 11.69 8.03
CA SER A 140 8.66 12.37 7.21
C SER A 140 8.72 11.96 5.74
N ARG A 141 9.93 11.76 5.20
CA ARG A 141 10.17 11.47 3.77
C ARG A 141 10.44 10.01 3.42
N GLY A 142 10.45 9.11 4.40
CA GLY A 142 10.62 7.68 4.16
C GLY A 142 9.54 7.05 3.29
N GLN A 143 9.92 6.01 2.56
CA GLN A 143 8.98 5.15 1.83
C GLN A 143 9.06 3.70 2.34
N VAL A 144 7.97 2.95 2.23
CA VAL A 144 7.94 1.49 2.47
C VAL A 144 8.09 1.03 3.94
N GLY A 145 7.59 1.79 4.92
CA GLY A 145 7.45 1.33 6.32
C GLY A 145 8.75 1.05 7.09
N ALA A 146 9.91 1.03 6.43
CA ALA A 146 11.23 0.77 7.00
C ALA A 146 11.71 1.89 7.95
N GLU A 147 11.00 3.02 7.98
CA GLU A 147 11.27 4.16 8.85
C GLU A 147 10.19 4.34 9.93
N VAL A 148 9.32 3.34 10.15
CA VAL A 148 8.31 3.38 11.20
C VAL A 148 8.79 2.54 12.38
N ASN A 149 8.93 3.15 13.54
CA ASN A 149 9.22 2.47 14.79
C ASN A 149 8.04 2.61 15.75
N VAL A 150 7.42 1.49 16.11
CA VAL A 150 6.38 1.45 17.13
C VAL A 150 7.06 1.17 18.45
N ILE A 151 7.01 2.12 19.38
CA ILE A 151 7.59 1.99 20.70
C ILE A 151 6.52 1.67 21.73
N ASP A 152 6.86 0.84 22.71
CA ASP A 152 6.05 0.64 23.91
C ASP A 152 6.37 1.78 24.88
N THR A 153 5.36 2.55 25.29
CA THR A 153 5.58 3.80 26.04
C THR A 153 6.04 3.57 27.47
N ASP A 154 5.80 2.37 28.03
CA ASP A 154 6.29 1.98 29.36
C ASP A 154 7.81 1.74 29.41
N GLN A 155 8.45 1.53 28.25
CA GLN A 155 9.89 1.35 28.11
C GLN A 155 10.64 2.67 27.86
N PHE A 156 9.93 3.79 27.77
CA PHE A 156 10.53 5.10 27.48
C PHE A 156 10.27 6.10 28.62
N ASP A 157 11.21 7.01 28.82
CA ASP A 157 11.00 8.22 29.62
C ASP A 157 10.63 9.36 28.67
N PRO A 158 9.50 10.07 28.87
CA PRO A 158 9.12 11.24 28.08
C PRO A 158 10.26 12.26 27.89
N LEU A 159 11.13 12.44 28.89
CA LEU A 159 12.26 13.37 28.83
C LEU A 159 13.37 12.92 27.89
N THR A 160 13.50 11.62 27.64
CA THR A 160 14.54 11.05 26.78
C THR A 160 14.08 10.83 25.34
N LEU A 161 12.77 10.77 25.10
CA LEU A 161 12.17 10.59 23.78
C LEU A 161 12.69 11.58 22.71
N PRO A 162 12.80 12.90 22.96
CA PRO A 162 13.28 13.85 21.94
C PRO A 162 14.72 13.53 21.48
N SER A 163 15.58 13.16 22.43
CA SER A 163 16.97 12.77 22.14
C SER A 163 17.02 11.48 21.33
N PHE A 164 16.19 10.51 21.67
CA PHE A 164 16.07 9.25 20.93
C PHE A 164 15.60 9.48 19.49
N MET A 165 14.55 10.29 19.30
CA MET A 165 14.04 10.66 17.97
C MET A 165 15.14 11.30 17.12
N LYS A 166 15.84 12.29 17.66
CA LYS A 166 16.93 12.99 16.95
C LYS A 166 18.08 12.05 16.56
N GLN A 167 18.52 11.18 17.47
CA GLN A 167 19.64 10.26 17.22
C GLN A 167 19.33 9.20 16.15
N ASN A 168 18.06 8.79 16.05
CA ASN A 168 17.62 7.77 15.11
C ASN A 168 16.98 8.34 13.83
N GLY A 169 16.98 9.67 13.67
CA GLY A 169 16.46 10.33 12.47
C GLY A 169 14.93 10.34 12.35
N TYR A 170 14.20 10.24 13.46
CA TYR A 170 12.75 10.40 13.49
C TYR A 170 12.39 11.88 13.68
N ASP A 171 11.61 12.44 12.76
CA ASP A 171 11.16 13.84 12.80
C ASP A 171 9.66 13.99 13.09
N LEU A 172 8.97 12.86 13.28
CA LEU A 172 7.53 12.78 13.49
C LEU A 172 7.18 11.75 14.57
N LEU A 173 6.41 12.20 15.57
CA LEU A 173 5.75 11.40 16.59
C LEU A 173 4.25 11.36 16.26
N GLU A 174 3.66 10.18 16.17
CA GLU A 174 2.24 9.96 15.92
C GLU A 174 1.62 9.05 16.98
N GLU A 175 0.35 9.29 17.27
CA GLU A 175 -0.47 8.44 18.12
C GLU A 175 -0.66 7.08 17.45
N TYR A 176 -0.61 6.01 18.25
CA TYR A 176 -0.83 4.66 17.75
C TYR A 176 -2.32 4.44 17.45
N VAL A 177 -2.65 4.21 16.18
CA VAL A 177 -4.01 3.95 15.75
C VAL A 177 -4.45 2.55 16.18
N ILE A 178 -5.47 2.49 17.04
CA ILE A 178 -6.15 1.24 17.39
C ILE A 178 -7.27 1.00 16.37
N GLN A 179 -7.12 -0.04 15.55
CA GLN A 179 -8.13 -0.39 14.56
C GLN A 179 -9.44 -0.87 15.21
N HIS A 180 -10.53 -0.78 14.45
CA HIS A 180 -11.87 -1.18 14.85
C HIS A 180 -11.92 -2.62 15.38
N PRO A 181 -12.77 -2.93 16.39
CA PRO A 181 -12.89 -4.27 16.94
C PRO A 181 -13.10 -5.38 15.91
N ASP A 182 -13.89 -5.14 14.85
CA ASP A 182 -14.09 -6.11 13.77
C ASP A 182 -12.80 -6.42 12.99
N LEU A 183 -11.97 -5.40 12.73
CA LEU A 183 -10.66 -5.60 12.10
C LEU A 183 -9.69 -6.30 13.06
N MET A 184 -9.74 -5.98 14.37
CA MET A 184 -8.97 -6.70 15.39
C MET A 184 -9.35 -8.18 15.45
N ASN A 185 -10.63 -8.50 15.34
CA ASN A 185 -11.10 -9.88 15.32
C ASN A 185 -10.62 -10.61 14.05
N LEU A 186 -10.65 -9.95 12.89
CA LEU A 186 -10.13 -10.52 11.64
C LEU A 186 -8.61 -10.78 11.73
N SER A 187 -7.82 -9.75 12.07
CA SER A 187 -6.37 -9.86 12.22
C SER A 187 -5.82 -8.82 13.23
N PRO A 188 -5.38 -9.26 14.42
CA PRO A 188 -4.85 -8.36 15.44
C PRO A 188 -3.35 -8.06 15.29
N SER A 189 -2.65 -8.63 14.30
CA SER A 189 -1.18 -8.57 14.26
C SER A 189 -0.59 -7.22 13.87
N GLY A 190 -1.36 -6.36 13.21
CA GLY A 190 -0.94 -5.03 12.79
C GLY A 190 -2.14 -4.17 12.38
N LEU A 191 -1.87 -2.99 11.83
CA LEU A 191 -2.91 -2.05 11.37
C LEU A 191 -3.37 -2.44 9.96
N ASN A 192 -4.53 -3.09 9.84
CA ASN A 192 -5.05 -3.61 8.57
C ASN A 192 -5.79 -2.51 7.82
N THR A 193 -5.06 -1.73 7.03
CA THR A 193 -5.64 -0.61 6.29
C THR A 193 -6.35 -1.05 4.99
N ILE A 194 -7.26 -0.20 4.55
CA ILE A 194 -7.89 -0.28 3.23
C ILE A 194 -7.16 0.64 2.28
N ARG A 195 -6.64 0.08 1.18
CA ARG A 195 -6.15 0.83 0.04
C ARG A 195 -7.31 1.17 -0.87
N VAL A 196 -7.63 2.45 -1.07
CA VAL A 196 -8.60 2.93 -2.05
C VAL A 196 -7.86 3.64 -3.18
N PHE A 197 -8.10 3.22 -4.43
CA PHE A 197 -7.48 3.83 -5.60
C PHE A 197 -8.45 4.81 -6.24
N THR A 198 -8.04 6.06 -6.42
CA THR A 198 -8.85 7.08 -7.09
C THR A 198 -8.13 7.71 -8.26
N GLU A 199 -8.93 8.27 -9.18
CA GLU A 199 -8.51 9.19 -10.22
C GLU A 199 -9.41 10.43 -10.23
N LEU A 200 -8.82 11.63 -10.32
CA LEU A 200 -9.53 12.89 -10.50
C LEU A 200 -9.54 13.24 -12.00
N LYS A 201 -10.71 13.10 -12.63
CA LYS A 201 -10.92 13.40 -14.04
C LYS A 201 -12.04 14.42 -14.17
N GLU A 202 -11.75 15.56 -14.81
CA GLU A 202 -12.73 16.62 -15.07
C GLU A 202 -13.48 17.10 -13.81
N GLY A 203 -12.78 17.14 -12.67
CA GLY A 203 -13.35 17.55 -11.38
C GLY A 203 -14.17 16.46 -10.68
N GLN A 204 -14.29 15.26 -11.25
CA GLN A 204 -14.98 14.14 -10.66
C GLN A 204 -14.00 13.09 -10.13
N VAL A 205 -14.31 12.53 -8.96
CA VAL A 205 -13.56 11.43 -8.36
C VAL A 205 -14.06 10.10 -8.92
N ILE A 206 -13.17 9.39 -9.60
CA ILE A 206 -13.39 8.05 -10.13
C ILE A 206 -12.71 7.05 -9.19
N PHE A 207 -13.47 6.10 -8.67
CA PHE A 207 -12.92 5.00 -7.88
C PHE A 207 -12.46 3.85 -8.78
N LEU A 208 -11.16 3.55 -8.74
CA LEU A 208 -10.52 2.49 -9.52
C LEU A 208 -10.54 1.12 -8.81
N GLY A 209 -10.96 1.11 -7.53
CA GLY A 209 -11.15 -0.08 -6.71
C GLY A 209 -10.64 0.09 -5.28
N ALA A 210 -10.89 -0.91 -4.43
CA ALA A 210 -10.40 -0.94 -3.05
C ALA A 210 -9.90 -2.32 -2.62
N ARG A 211 -8.91 -2.37 -1.71
CA ARG A 211 -8.29 -3.60 -1.22
C ARG A 211 -8.09 -3.53 0.28
N LEU A 212 -8.50 -4.58 0.98
CA LEU A 212 -8.16 -4.75 2.39
C LEU A 212 -6.82 -5.45 2.48
N ARG A 213 -5.82 -4.81 3.10
CA ARG A 213 -4.54 -5.44 3.43
C ARG A 213 -4.69 -6.17 4.75
N ILE A 214 -4.27 -7.43 4.79
CA ILE A 214 -4.51 -8.31 5.94
C ILE A 214 -3.16 -8.79 6.45
N THR A 215 -2.82 -8.44 7.68
CA THR A 215 -1.58 -8.87 8.32
C THR A 215 -1.69 -10.31 8.80
N ILE A 216 -0.58 -11.06 8.78
CA ILE A 216 -0.47 -12.40 9.35
C ILE A 216 0.84 -12.45 10.15
N ASN A 217 0.73 -12.51 11.48
CA ASN A 217 1.88 -12.56 12.40
C ASN A 217 2.94 -11.49 12.11
N SER A 218 2.51 -10.30 11.69
CA SER A 218 3.38 -9.22 11.27
C SER A 218 2.75 -7.86 11.59
N PRO A 219 3.52 -6.88 12.09
CA PRO A 219 3.00 -5.54 12.32
C PRO A 219 2.89 -4.69 11.04
N VAL A 220 3.43 -5.15 9.91
CA VAL A 220 3.54 -4.37 8.65
C VAL A 220 2.45 -4.77 7.67
N ASP A 221 1.56 -3.84 7.32
CA ASP A 221 0.44 -4.07 6.40
C ASP A 221 0.82 -3.85 4.93
N ASN A 222 1.82 -4.60 4.43
CA ASN A 222 2.28 -4.47 3.05
C ASN A 222 2.44 -5.82 2.34
N MET A 223 1.99 -5.90 1.08
CA MET A 223 2.22 -7.09 0.24
C MET A 223 3.70 -7.36 -0.03
N ALA A 224 4.54 -6.34 -0.02
CA ALA A 224 5.99 -6.49 -0.14
C ALA A 224 6.60 -7.16 1.11
N ALA A 225 5.96 -7.03 2.28
CA ALA A 225 6.34 -7.69 3.52
C ALA A 225 5.82 -9.14 3.62
N GLY A 226 5.14 -9.64 2.58
CA GLY A 226 4.66 -11.02 2.50
C GLY A 226 3.23 -11.23 3.02
N ASN A 227 2.52 -10.16 3.35
CA ASN A 227 1.11 -10.19 3.75
C ASN A 227 0.16 -10.18 2.53
N PRO A 228 -1.03 -10.79 2.62
CA PRO A 228 -1.97 -10.81 1.52
C PRO A 228 -2.89 -9.58 1.50
N ALA A 229 -3.61 -9.41 0.39
CA ALA A 229 -4.66 -8.42 0.25
C ALA A 229 -5.89 -9.02 -0.44
N ALA A 230 -7.08 -8.61 -0.02
CA ALA A 230 -8.35 -9.09 -0.54
C ALA A 230 -9.11 -7.99 -1.32
N PRO A 231 -9.89 -8.33 -2.36
CA PRO A 231 -10.68 -7.37 -3.10
C PRO A 231 -11.90 -6.92 -2.29
N VAL A 232 -12.08 -5.60 -2.17
CA VAL A 232 -13.26 -4.97 -1.56
C VAL A 232 -14.13 -4.42 -2.69
N ASP A 233 -15.42 -4.74 -2.66
CA ASP A 233 -16.40 -4.15 -3.56
C ASP A 233 -16.64 -2.68 -3.21
N ILE A 234 -16.53 -1.79 -4.20
CA ILE A 234 -16.57 -0.35 -3.95
C ILE A 234 -17.94 0.13 -3.48
N LYS A 235 -19.01 -0.55 -3.89
CA LYS A 235 -20.39 -0.16 -3.60
C LYS A 235 -20.81 -0.54 -2.19
N SER A 236 -20.40 -1.73 -1.73
CA SER A 236 -20.84 -2.29 -0.45
C SER A 236 -19.80 -2.26 0.66
N GLY A 237 -18.51 -2.18 0.34
CA GLY A 237 -17.43 -2.32 1.32
C GLY A 237 -17.19 -3.75 1.79
N LYS A 238 -17.81 -4.71 1.12
CA LYS A 238 -17.66 -6.13 1.44
C LYS A 238 -16.46 -6.73 0.72
N VAL A 239 -15.72 -7.59 1.40
CA VAL A 239 -14.67 -8.40 0.78
C VAL A 239 -15.33 -9.47 -0.10
N ILE A 240 -15.08 -9.44 -1.40
CA ILE A 240 -15.77 -10.26 -2.41
C ILE A 240 -14.94 -11.42 -2.94
N GLY A 241 -13.73 -11.62 -2.44
CA GLY A 241 -12.82 -12.65 -2.91
C GLY A 241 -11.73 -12.98 -1.89
N PRO A 242 -10.98 -14.06 -2.12
CA PRO A 242 -9.91 -14.46 -1.21
C PRO A 242 -8.79 -13.42 -1.16
N ALA A 243 -8.02 -13.43 -0.07
CA ALA A 243 -6.79 -12.65 0.01
C ALA A 243 -5.68 -13.36 -0.77
N VAL A 244 -4.94 -12.59 -1.57
CA VAL A 244 -3.88 -13.10 -2.44
C VAL A 244 -2.53 -12.55 -2.01
N PHE A 245 -1.47 -13.31 -2.28
CA PHE A 245 -0.09 -12.90 -2.00
C PHE A 245 0.60 -12.38 -3.27
N SER A 246 1.62 -11.54 -3.10
CA SER A 246 2.53 -11.18 -4.21
C SER A 246 3.46 -12.34 -4.58
N ASP A 247 3.72 -13.24 -3.63
CA ASP A 247 4.48 -14.47 -3.84
C ASP A 247 3.62 -15.51 -4.56
N ILE A 248 3.95 -15.77 -5.82
CA ILE A 248 3.16 -16.64 -6.71
C ILE A 248 3.17 -18.11 -6.29
N SER A 249 4.06 -18.51 -5.38
CA SER A 249 4.09 -19.88 -4.85
C SER A 249 3.15 -20.09 -3.66
N LYS A 250 2.55 -19.01 -3.12
CA LYS A 250 1.57 -19.12 -2.04
C LYS A 250 0.17 -19.29 -2.61
N GLN A 251 -0.64 -20.08 -1.91
CA GLN A 251 -2.06 -20.20 -2.22
C GLN A 251 -2.84 -19.01 -1.64
N ASP A 252 -3.92 -18.65 -2.32
CA ASP A 252 -4.85 -17.66 -1.82
C ASP A 252 -5.60 -18.19 -0.59
N ILE A 253 -6.06 -17.29 0.27
CA ILE A 253 -6.74 -17.65 1.51
C ILE A 253 -8.11 -16.99 1.61
N SER A 254 -9.14 -17.78 1.89
CA SER A 254 -10.49 -17.27 2.19
C SER A 254 -10.76 -17.12 3.68
N VAL A 255 -9.91 -17.72 4.52
CA VAL A 255 -9.99 -17.72 5.98
C VAL A 255 -8.63 -17.32 6.52
N HIS A 256 -8.60 -16.44 7.51
CA HIS A 256 -7.34 -16.00 8.11
C HIS A 256 -6.67 -17.17 8.86
N PRO A 257 -5.38 -17.47 8.59
CA PRO A 257 -4.77 -18.72 9.03
C PRO A 257 -4.57 -18.82 10.55
N VAL A 258 -4.54 -17.68 11.27
CA VAL A 258 -4.33 -17.65 12.73
C VAL A 258 -5.67 -17.55 13.45
N THR A 259 -6.40 -16.44 13.27
CA THR A 259 -7.71 -16.16 13.91
C THR A 259 -8.86 -17.04 13.41
N LYS A 260 -8.71 -17.74 12.28
CA LYS A 260 -9.74 -18.58 11.64
C LYS A 260 -11.02 -17.85 11.22
N ILE A 261 -11.00 -16.52 11.21
CA ILE A 261 -12.13 -15.71 10.74
C ILE A 261 -12.20 -15.71 9.20
N SER A 262 -13.41 -15.75 8.65
CA SER A 262 -13.63 -15.63 7.21
C SER A 262 -13.19 -14.27 6.71
N ILE A 263 -12.31 -14.26 5.72
CA ILE A 263 -11.91 -13.05 4.98
C ILE A 263 -12.99 -12.70 3.97
N VAL A 264 -13.46 -13.71 3.23
CA VAL A 264 -14.52 -13.52 2.24
C VAL A 264 -15.82 -13.18 2.98
N GLY A 265 -16.46 -12.12 2.54
CA GLY A 265 -17.68 -11.60 3.14
C GLY A 265 -17.47 -10.68 4.34
N PHE A 266 -16.23 -10.43 4.76
CA PHE A 266 -15.93 -9.41 5.77
C PHE A 266 -16.45 -8.04 5.32
N GLN A 267 -17.17 -7.34 6.20
CA GLN A 267 -17.66 -6.00 5.96
C GLN A 267 -16.66 -5.00 6.53
N VAL A 268 -16.14 -4.10 5.70
CA VAL A 268 -15.34 -2.97 6.20
C VAL A 268 -16.26 -2.04 7.01
N PRO A 269 -15.94 -1.76 8.29
CA PRO A 269 -16.74 -0.84 9.11
C PRO A 269 -16.72 0.58 8.55
N PHE A 270 -17.81 1.32 8.74
CA PHE A 270 -17.96 2.71 8.28
C PHE A 270 -17.68 2.95 6.79
N TRP A 271 -18.03 1.98 5.93
CA TRP A 271 -17.66 2.03 4.51
C TRP A 271 -18.08 3.32 3.79
N GLU A 272 -19.31 3.78 4.00
CA GLU A 272 -19.79 5.03 3.39
C GLU A 272 -18.90 6.23 3.78
N ARG A 273 -18.52 6.32 5.06
CA ARG A 273 -17.61 7.36 5.55
C ARG A 273 -16.19 7.22 5.01
N VAL A 274 -15.71 6.00 4.73
CA VAL A 274 -14.43 5.78 4.04
C VAL A 274 -14.48 6.38 2.63
N ILE A 275 -15.57 6.17 1.91
CA ILE A 275 -15.76 6.68 0.54
C ILE A 275 -15.86 8.21 0.54
N GLU A 276 -16.62 8.80 1.47
CA GLU A 276 -16.72 10.25 1.65
C GLU A 276 -15.34 10.85 1.93
N MET A 277 -14.62 10.33 2.94
CA MET A 277 -13.29 10.81 3.33
C MET A 277 -12.28 10.76 2.16
N VAL A 278 -12.29 9.68 1.38
CA VAL A 278 -11.39 9.53 0.23
C VAL A 278 -11.80 10.44 -0.94
N THR A 279 -13.09 10.71 -1.09
CA THR A 279 -13.59 11.70 -2.07
C THR A 279 -13.03 13.07 -1.74
N ASP A 280 -13.21 13.53 -0.50
CA ASP A 280 -12.71 14.82 -0.02
C ASP A 280 -11.19 14.92 -0.17
N ALA A 281 -10.45 13.89 0.26
CA ALA A 281 -9.00 13.83 0.13
C ALA A 281 -8.54 13.92 -1.34
N THR A 282 -9.26 13.27 -2.26
CA THR A 282 -8.93 13.29 -3.70
C THR A 282 -9.18 14.65 -4.32
N LEU A 283 -10.27 15.32 -3.95
CA LEU A 283 -10.58 16.67 -4.44
C LEU A 283 -9.55 17.71 -3.97
N ASP A 284 -8.94 17.50 -2.81
CA ASP A 284 -7.98 18.40 -2.19
C ASP A 284 -6.49 17.95 -2.31
N ALA A 285 -6.19 17.07 -3.27
CA ALA A 285 -4.87 16.43 -3.37
C ALA A 285 -3.74 17.27 -4.02
N GLY A 286 -3.84 18.60 -4.01
CA GLY A 286 -2.76 19.50 -4.40
C GLY A 286 -2.24 19.31 -5.84
N GLY A 287 -3.11 18.92 -6.78
CA GLY A 287 -2.77 18.70 -8.20
C GLY A 287 -2.35 17.27 -8.56
N ASN A 288 -2.29 16.36 -7.59
CA ASN A 288 -2.16 14.92 -7.84
C ASN A 288 -3.52 14.35 -8.26
N LYS A 289 -3.57 13.63 -9.39
CA LYS A 289 -4.82 13.15 -9.98
C LYS A 289 -5.02 11.65 -9.86
N SER A 290 -4.05 10.84 -9.45
CA SER A 290 -4.26 9.40 -9.30
C SER A 290 -3.57 8.86 -8.05
N ILE A 291 -4.32 8.48 -7.03
CA ILE A 291 -3.75 8.28 -5.70
C ILE A 291 -4.25 6.96 -5.12
N GLY A 292 -3.34 6.22 -4.49
CA GLY A 292 -3.69 5.11 -3.63
C GLY A 292 -3.72 5.57 -2.18
N TRP A 293 -4.92 5.81 -1.66
CA TRP A 293 -5.16 6.25 -0.29
C TRP A 293 -5.17 5.07 0.66
N ASP A 294 -4.44 5.20 1.76
CA ASP A 294 -4.47 4.24 2.85
C ASP A 294 -5.34 4.77 3.98
N VAL A 295 -6.35 3.97 4.31
CA VAL A 295 -7.34 4.31 5.32
C VAL A 295 -7.29 3.28 6.42
N ALA A 296 -7.04 3.73 7.65
CA ALA A 296 -7.33 2.94 8.83
C ALA A 296 -8.79 3.16 9.23
N VAL A 297 -9.36 2.19 9.92
CA VAL A 297 -10.69 2.34 10.51
C VAL A 297 -10.55 2.02 11.99
N SER A 298 -10.79 3.01 12.85
CA SER A 298 -10.80 2.87 14.30
C SER A 298 -12.24 2.74 14.81
N ALA A 299 -12.42 2.58 16.12
CA ALA A 299 -13.75 2.57 16.73
C ALA A 299 -14.49 3.92 16.55
N ALA A 300 -13.77 5.03 16.37
CA ALA A 300 -14.35 6.36 16.19
C ALA A 300 -14.73 6.67 14.72
N GLY A 301 -14.12 5.99 13.76
CA GLY A 301 -14.38 6.19 12.34
C GLY A 301 -13.16 5.91 11.45
N PRO A 302 -13.25 6.23 10.15
CA PRO A 302 -12.11 6.15 9.25
C PRO A 302 -11.08 7.25 9.52
N GLU A 303 -9.81 6.93 9.30
CA GLU A 303 -8.68 7.84 9.45
C GLU A 303 -7.74 7.70 8.26
N LEU A 304 -7.41 8.81 7.63
CA LEU A 304 -6.49 8.86 6.50
C LEU A 304 -5.04 8.70 7.00
N ILE A 305 -4.37 7.65 6.53
CA ILE A 305 -3.00 7.31 6.95
C ILE A 305 -1.97 7.96 6.04
N GLU A 306 -2.06 7.69 4.74
CA GLU A 306 -1.14 8.19 3.71
C GLU A 306 -1.81 8.23 2.32
N GLY A 307 -1.25 9.04 1.42
CA GLY A 307 -1.65 9.07 0.01
C GLY A 307 -0.46 8.71 -0.88
N ASN A 308 -0.63 7.71 -1.74
CA ASN A 308 0.45 7.19 -2.59
C ASN A 308 0.30 7.65 -4.03
N HIS A 309 1.16 8.58 -4.47
CA HIS A 309 1.21 9.04 -5.87
C HIS A 309 1.72 7.98 -6.86
N ASN A 310 2.42 6.95 -6.37
CA ASN A 310 3.02 5.86 -7.14
C ASN A 310 2.46 4.49 -6.70
N TRP A 311 1.15 4.44 -6.45
CA TRP A 311 0.46 3.28 -5.87
C TRP A 311 0.73 1.96 -6.61
N CYS A 312 0.73 0.86 -5.84
CA CYS A 312 1.23 -0.44 -6.30
C CYS A 312 0.23 -1.17 -7.21
N LYS A 313 0.65 -1.41 -8.45
CA LYS A 313 -0.08 -2.16 -9.48
C LYS A 313 -0.41 -3.62 -9.12
N LEU A 314 0.41 -4.24 -8.27
CA LEU A 314 0.21 -5.62 -7.84
C LEU A 314 -0.96 -5.67 -6.85
N LEU A 315 -0.96 -4.77 -5.87
CA LEU A 315 -2.08 -4.63 -4.92
C LEU A 315 -3.39 -4.31 -5.66
N TRP A 316 -3.33 -3.50 -6.71
CA TRP A 316 -4.51 -3.18 -7.51
C TRP A 316 -5.04 -4.38 -8.31
N GLN A 317 -4.20 -5.14 -9.02
CA GLN A 317 -4.67 -6.14 -10.00
C GLN A 317 -4.71 -7.58 -9.47
N LEU A 318 -3.78 -7.99 -8.60
CA LEU A 318 -3.70 -9.39 -8.15
C LEU A 318 -4.95 -9.86 -7.37
N PRO A 319 -5.50 -9.08 -6.41
CA PRO A 319 -6.62 -9.56 -5.60
C PRO A 319 -7.91 -9.80 -6.40
N VAL A 320 -8.07 -9.16 -7.56
CA VAL A 320 -9.19 -9.42 -8.48
C VAL A 320 -8.83 -10.35 -9.63
N LYS A 321 -7.58 -10.83 -9.68
CA LYS A 321 -7.05 -11.76 -10.69
C LYS A 321 -7.31 -11.33 -12.14
N SER A 322 -7.28 -10.03 -12.40
CA SER A 322 -7.59 -9.47 -13.72
C SER A 322 -6.65 -8.32 -14.06
N GLY A 323 -6.29 -8.23 -15.34
CA GLY A 323 -5.65 -7.04 -15.89
C GLY A 323 -6.67 -5.89 -15.94
N LEU A 324 -6.31 -4.76 -15.33
CA LEU A 324 -7.20 -3.59 -15.19
C LEU A 324 -6.76 -2.39 -16.02
N LYS A 325 -5.75 -2.55 -16.88
CA LYS A 325 -5.12 -1.45 -17.63
C LYS A 325 -6.11 -0.59 -18.40
N SER A 326 -7.16 -1.20 -18.96
CA SER A 326 -8.19 -0.50 -19.73
C SER A 326 -8.95 0.55 -18.93
N ILE A 327 -9.01 0.43 -17.61
CA ILE A 327 -9.64 1.42 -16.73
C ILE A 327 -8.86 2.74 -16.75
N LEU A 328 -7.53 2.70 -16.87
CA LEU A 328 -6.65 3.88 -16.86
C LEU A 328 -6.43 4.51 -18.24
N THR A 329 -7.06 3.95 -19.28
CA THR A 329 -6.93 4.42 -20.67
C THR A 329 -8.23 4.98 -21.24
N GLN A 330 -9.30 5.02 -20.45
CA GLN A 330 -10.59 5.62 -20.79
C GLN A 330 -10.57 7.12 -20.51
#